data_AF-A0AAW4JAP3-F1
#
_entry.id   AF-A0AAW4JAP3-F1
#
_cell.length_a   1.000
_cell.length_b   1.000
_cell.length_c   1.000
_cell.angle_alpha   90.00
_cell.angle_beta   90.00
_cell.angle_gamma   90.00
#
_symmetry.space_group_name_H-M   'P 1'
#
loop_
_entity.id
_entity.type
_entity.pdbx_description
1 polymer ?
#
loop_
_entity_poly.entity_id
_entity_poly.type
_entity_poly.pdbx_seq_one_letter_code
_entity_poly.pdbx_strand_id
1 'polypeptide(L)'
;MNRRSGFTLIELMITVAIIAILAVIAIPSYDIYIRKADLSTAQQEMHKIAALLEQHRTRNFSYEGFILRDPVRNEGPYADVDNASKTMLLLPLNALSGKQKFTLILTVDSQTWSLKAESQNPRNYSLLMTSTGLKCKTKTPANITNQSCGLAFEEW
;
A
#
# COMPACT_ATOMS: atom_id res chain seq x y z
N MET A 1 26.95 -34.33 -41.17
CA MET A 1 25.51 -34.52 -41.41
C MET A 1 24.77 -34.24 -40.10
N ASN A 2 24.33 -33.00 -39.87
CA ASN A 2 23.75 -32.60 -38.57
C ASN A 2 22.31 -33.09 -38.47
N ARG A 3 22.06 -34.11 -37.65
CA ARG A 3 20.70 -34.55 -37.29
C ARG A 3 20.08 -33.46 -36.42
N ARG A 4 19.07 -32.76 -36.92
CA ARG A 4 18.21 -31.92 -36.07
C ARG A 4 17.35 -32.86 -35.23
N SER A 5 17.67 -32.98 -33.95
CA SER A 5 16.80 -33.63 -32.97
C SER A 5 15.65 -32.68 -32.66
N GLY A 6 14.44 -33.05 -33.05
CA GLY A 6 13.21 -32.32 -32.72
C GLY A 6 12.52 -32.95 -31.50
N PHE A 7 11.75 -32.15 -30.77
CA PHE A 7 10.87 -32.64 -29.69
C PHE A 7 9.76 -33.53 -30.27
N THR A 8 9.40 -34.58 -29.53
CA THR A 8 8.26 -35.43 -29.89
C THR A 8 6.94 -34.80 -29.45
N LEU A 9 5.85 -35.08 -30.17
CA LEU A 9 4.52 -34.59 -29.81
C LEU A 9 4.06 -35.12 -28.45
N ILE A 10 4.45 -36.35 -28.11
CA ILE A 10 4.16 -36.97 -26.82
C ILE A 10 4.90 -36.28 -25.66
N GLU A 11 6.17 -35.90 -25.81
CA GLU A 11 6.89 -35.09 -24.80
C GLU A 11 6.20 -33.76 -24.54
N LEU A 12 5.73 -33.11 -25.61
CA LEU A 12 5.03 -31.84 -25.46
C LEU A 12 3.69 -32.02 -24.74
N MET A 13 2.94 -33.09 -25.00
CA MET A 13 1.69 -33.35 -24.26
C MET A 13 1.92 -33.61 -22.77
N ILE A 14 2.94 -34.40 -22.42
CA ILE A 14 3.25 -34.70 -21.02
C ILE A 14 3.73 -33.44 -20.28
N THR A 15 4.60 -32.65 -20.91
CA THR A 15 5.09 -31.39 -20.32
C THR A 15 3.96 -30.38 -20.08
N VAL A 16 3.05 -30.21 -21.04
CA VAL A 16 1.87 -29.33 -20.87
C VAL A 16 0.96 -29.84 -19.74
N ALA A 17 0.74 -31.16 -19.64
CA ALA A 17 -0.06 -31.74 -18.56
C ALA A 17 0.54 -31.47 -17.17
N ILE A 18 1.87 -31.60 -17.02
CA ILE A 18 2.57 -31.29 -15.77
C ILE A 18 2.45 -29.80 -15.43
N ILE A 19 2.67 -28.91 -16.41
CA ILE A 19 2.56 -27.46 -16.22
C ILE A 19 1.14 -27.07 -15.79
N ALA A 20 0.10 -27.69 -16.38
CA ALA A 20 -1.28 -27.41 -16.01
C ALA A 20 -1.57 -27.75 -14.54
N ILE A 21 -1.07 -28.89 -14.04
CA ILE A 21 -1.23 -29.28 -12.63
C ILE A 21 -0.51 -28.28 -11.71
N LEU A 22 0.72 -27.89 -12.05
CA LEU A 22 1.50 -26.94 -11.26
C LEU A 22 0.84 -25.54 -11.24
N ALA A 23 0.29 -25.09 -12.37
CA ALA A 23 -0.32 -23.78 -12.50
C ALA A 23 -1.51 -23.57 -11.55
N VAL A 24 -2.33 -24.62 -11.31
CA VAL A 24 -3.49 -24.56 -10.41
C VAL A 24 -3.10 -24.16 -8.99
N ILE A 25 -1.94 -24.61 -8.51
CA ILE A 25 -1.46 -24.31 -7.15
C ILE A 25 -0.64 -23.01 -7.14
N ALA A 26 0.18 -22.81 -8.16
CA ALA A 26 1.12 -21.70 -8.22
C ALA A 26 0.42 -20.33 -8.35
N ILE A 27 -0.61 -20.22 -9.19
CA ILE A 27 -1.29 -18.94 -9.48
C ILE A 27 -1.91 -18.29 -8.22
N PRO A 28 -2.78 -18.96 -7.44
CA PRO A 28 -3.38 -18.35 -6.26
C PRO A 28 -2.35 -18.05 -5.15
N SER A 29 -1.32 -18.89 -5.03
CA SER A 29 -0.23 -18.68 -4.08
C SER A 29 0.55 -17.40 -4.40
N TYR A 30 0.87 -17.19 -5.68
CA TYR A 30 1.57 -16.00 -6.14
C TYR A 30 0.76 -14.71 -5.93
N ASP A 31 -0.55 -14.74 -6.14
CA ASP A 31 -1.46 -13.61 -5.86
C ASP A 31 -1.48 -13.22 -4.36
N ILE A 32 -1.42 -14.20 -3.44
CA ILE A 32 -1.26 -13.92 -2.01
C ILE A 32 0.10 -13.25 -1.72
N TYR A 33 1.17 -13.75 -2.34
CA TYR A 33 2.51 -13.18 -2.18
C TYR A 33 2.58 -11.73 -2.63
N ILE A 34 2.05 -11.40 -3.82
CA ILE A 34 2.01 -10.03 -4.32
C ILE A 34 1.22 -9.12 -3.38
N ARG A 35 0.05 -9.55 -2.89
CA ARG A 35 -0.74 -8.74 -1.93
C ARG A 35 0.04 -8.43 -0.65
N LYS A 36 0.79 -9.39 -0.12
CA LYS A 36 1.63 -9.20 1.06
C LYS A 36 2.78 -8.24 0.79
N ALA A 37 3.42 -8.34 -0.38
CA ALA A 37 4.47 -7.40 -0.80
C ALA A 37 3.92 -5.97 -0.94
N ASP A 38 2.75 -5.82 -1.56
CA ASP A 38 2.08 -4.52 -1.71
C ASP A 38 1.69 -3.93 -0.35
N LEU A 39 1.17 -4.76 0.56
CA LEU A 39 0.85 -4.34 1.93
C LEU A 39 2.10 -3.88 2.69
N SER A 40 3.20 -4.64 2.60
CA SER A 40 4.48 -4.27 3.21
C SER A 40 5.01 -2.96 2.66
N THR A 41 4.87 -2.72 1.35
CA THR A 41 5.25 -1.45 0.72
C THR A 41 4.44 -0.30 1.30
N ALA A 42 3.11 -0.45 1.44
CA ALA A 42 2.27 0.56 2.06
C ALA A 42 2.67 0.82 3.53
N GLN A 43 2.95 -0.22 4.32
CA GLN A 43 3.42 -0.09 5.70
C GLN A 43 4.74 0.70 5.78
N GLN A 44 5.69 0.40 4.89
CA GLN A 44 6.97 1.12 4.83
C GLN A 44 6.77 2.60 4.50
N GLU A 45 5.94 2.93 3.52
CA GLU A 45 5.62 4.32 3.18
C GLU A 45 4.90 5.03 4.34
N MET A 46 3.99 4.35 5.03
CA MET A 46 3.35 4.90 6.23
C MET A 46 4.35 5.22 7.35
N HIS A 47 5.33 4.33 7.59
CA HIS A 47 6.39 4.60 8.56
C HIS A 47 7.28 5.77 8.18
N LYS A 48 7.60 5.91 6.88
CA LYS A 48 8.32 7.07 6.38
C LYS A 48 7.53 8.34 6.68
N ILE A 49 6.26 8.40 6.25
CA ILE A 49 5.37 9.54 6.48
C ILE A 49 5.28 9.91 7.97
N ALA A 50 5.13 8.92 8.85
CA ALA A 50 5.10 9.14 10.29
C ALA A 50 6.39 9.81 10.79
N ALA A 51 7.56 9.35 10.37
CA ALA A 51 8.83 9.99 10.72
C ALA A 51 8.91 11.45 10.21
N LEU A 52 8.39 11.71 9.01
CA LEU A 52 8.36 13.06 8.44
C LEU A 52 7.40 13.99 9.20
N LEU A 53 6.26 13.47 9.65
CA LEU A 53 5.31 14.20 10.50
C LEU A 53 5.95 14.60 11.82
N GLU A 54 6.69 13.69 12.47
CA GLU A 54 7.40 14.03 13.72
C GLU A 54 8.50 15.07 13.50
N GLN A 55 9.20 14.98 12.36
CA GLN A 55 10.18 16.00 11.98
C GLN A 55 9.52 17.36 11.73
N HIS A 56 8.34 17.38 11.09
CA HIS A 56 7.55 18.58 10.87
C HIS A 56 7.11 19.22 12.18
N ARG A 57 6.54 18.43 13.10
CA ARG A 57 6.15 18.90 14.44
C ARG A 57 7.34 19.47 15.22
N THR A 58 8.52 18.88 15.09
CA THR A 58 9.72 19.39 15.76
C THR A 58 10.12 20.79 15.27
N ARG A 59 9.87 21.11 13.99
CA ARG A 59 10.18 22.43 13.41
C ARG A 59 9.07 23.46 13.64
N ASN A 60 7.82 23.03 13.48
CA ASN A 60 6.66 23.92 13.40
C ASN A 60 5.79 23.89 14.67
N PHE A 61 6.15 23.07 15.66
CA PHE A 61 5.38 22.81 16.90
C PHE A 61 3.95 22.31 16.68
N SER A 62 3.58 21.97 15.44
CA SER A 62 2.26 21.56 15.00
C SER A 62 2.37 20.56 13.85
N TYR A 63 1.37 19.69 13.66
CA TYR A 63 1.25 18.87 12.43
C TYR A 63 0.41 19.54 11.35
N GLU A 64 -0.29 20.63 11.66
CA GLU A 64 -1.11 21.38 10.72
C GLU A 64 -0.25 21.95 9.58
N GLY A 65 -0.80 21.97 8.36
CA GLY A 65 -0.08 22.41 7.16
C GLY A 65 0.77 21.33 6.49
N PHE A 66 0.99 20.18 7.15
CA PHE A 66 1.70 19.07 6.52
C PHE A 66 0.87 18.41 5.43
N ILE A 67 1.42 18.33 4.22
CA ILE A 67 0.79 17.63 3.09
C ILE A 67 1.64 16.48 2.60
N LEU A 68 0.96 15.41 2.16
CA LEU A 68 1.55 14.40 1.32
C LEU A 68 1.68 14.94 -0.11
N ARG A 69 2.89 15.32 -0.52
CA ARG A 69 3.14 15.79 -1.89
C ARG A 69 3.38 14.60 -2.82
N ASP A 70 2.61 14.56 -3.92
CA ASP A 70 2.87 13.66 -5.05
C ASP A 70 4.28 13.95 -5.63
N PRO A 71 5.18 12.95 -5.74
CA PRO A 71 6.54 13.15 -6.23
C PRO A 71 6.65 13.66 -7.67
N VAL A 72 5.57 13.76 -8.43
CA VAL A 72 5.57 14.19 -9.84
C VAL A 72 6.03 15.64 -10.07
N ARG A 73 6.03 16.53 -9.06
CA ARG A 73 6.28 17.98 -9.26
C ARG A 73 7.67 18.52 -8.89
N ASN A 74 8.59 17.68 -8.39
CA ASN A 74 10.01 18.05 -8.19
C ASN A 74 10.26 19.38 -7.42
N GLU A 75 9.40 19.72 -6.46
CA GLU A 75 9.51 20.88 -5.56
C GLU A 75 9.63 20.40 -4.12
N GLY A 76 10.81 19.90 -3.73
CA GLY A 76 11.11 19.49 -2.35
C GLY A 76 10.20 18.37 -1.78
N PRO A 77 10.55 17.79 -0.60
CA PRO A 77 9.78 16.70 0.00
C PRO A 77 8.52 17.15 0.76
N TYR A 78 8.33 18.46 0.94
CA TYR A 78 7.25 19.06 1.74
C TYR A 78 6.80 20.36 1.09
N ALA A 79 5.52 20.67 1.19
CA ALA A 79 5.06 22.02 0.94
C ALA A 79 4.00 22.40 1.97
N ASP A 80 4.11 23.60 2.51
CA ASP A 80 3.08 24.17 3.36
C ASP A 80 1.93 24.61 2.46
N VAL A 81 0.73 24.10 2.76
CA VAL A 81 -0.51 24.63 2.22
C VAL A 81 -1.35 25.05 3.42
N ASP A 82 -1.76 26.31 3.45
CA ASP A 82 -2.59 26.84 4.52
C ASP A 82 -3.83 25.96 4.72
N ASN A 83 -4.04 25.50 5.97
CA ASN A 83 -5.22 24.74 6.41
C ASN A 83 -5.45 23.38 5.73
N ALA A 84 -4.43 22.71 5.22
CA ALA A 84 -4.59 21.36 4.68
C ALA A 84 -4.82 20.31 5.77
N SER A 85 -6.08 20.01 6.09
CA SER A 85 -6.42 19.00 7.12
C SER A 85 -6.48 17.56 6.60
N LYS A 86 -6.62 17.36 5.29
CA LYS A 86 -6.74 16.02 4.68
C LYS A 86 -6.05 15.96 3.33
N THR A 87 -5.07 15.07 3.19
CA THR A 87 -4.30 14.91 1.95
C THR A 87 -4.21 13.45 1.52
N MET A 88 -4.02 13.21 0.22
CA MET A 88 -3.99 11.86 -0.35
C MET A 88 -2.74 11.60 -1.16
N LEU A 89 -2.24 10.37 -1.07
CA LEU A 89 -1.11 9.89 -1.86
C LEU A 89 -1.45 8.53 -2.48
N LEU A 90 -1.18 8.39 -3.77
CA LEU A 90 -1.43 7.15 -4.50
C LEU A 90 -0.18 6.27 -4.44
N LEU A 91 -0.37 4.98 -4.17
CA LEU A 91 0.70 3.99 -4.22
C LEU A 91 0.43 2.94 -5.30
N PRO A 92 1.44 2.53 -6.10
CA PRO A 92 2.80 3.08 -6.13
C PRO A 92 2.81 4.56 -6.52
N LEU A 93 3.87 5.29 -6.19
CA LEU A 93 3.93 6.76 -6.28
C LEU A 93 3.74 7.34 -7.69
N ASN A 94 3.87 6.51 -8.72
CA ASN A 94 3.63 6.84 -10.12
C ASN A 94 2.22 6.42 -10.60
N ALA A 95 1.36 5.96 -9.69
CA ALA A 95 0.02 5.51 -10.04
C ALA A 95 -0.88 6.70 -10.38
N LEU A 96 -1.66 6.51 -11.45
CA LEU A 96 -2.76 7.40 -11.78
C LEU A 96 -4.01 7.03 -10.98
N SER A 97 -4.91 7.99 -10.80
CA SER A 97 -6.21 7.75 -10.16
C SER A 97 -6.98 6.63 -10.86
N GLY A 98 -7.47 5.66 -10.08
CA GLY A 98 -8.12 4.43 -10.54
C GLY A 98 -7.17 3.27 -10.87
N LYS A 99 -5.85 3.48 -10.83
CA LYS A 99 -4.81 2.44 -11.08
C LYS A 99 -3.93 2.18 -9.87
N GLN A 100 -4.09 2.94 -8.79
CA GLN A 100 -3.37 2.73 -7.56
C GLN A 100 -3.71 1.38 -6.91
N LYS A 101 -2.75 0.82 -6.17
CA LYS A 101 -2.95 -0.34 -5.31
C LYS A 101 -3.46 0.07 -3.93
N PHE A 102 -2.92 1.18 -3.42
CA PHE A 102 -3.35 1.79 -2.18
C PHE A 102 -3.58 3.29 -2.36
N THR A 103 -4.55 3.81 -1.63
CA THR A 103 -4.76 5.25 -1.44
C THR A 103 -4.44 5.57 0.01
N LEU A 104 -3.38 6.33 0.23
CA LEU A 104 -3.05 6.86 1.55
C LEU A 104 -3.84 8.14 1.76
N ILE A 105 -4.44 8.26 2.93
CA ILE A 105 -5.26 9.37 3.35
C ILE A 105 -4.69 9.81 4.70
N LEU A 106 -4.01 10.94 4.69
CA LEU A 106 -3.52 11.58 5.90
C LEU A 106 -4.54 12.62 6.35
N THR A 107 -4.93 12.55 7.61
CA THR A 107 -5.66 13.61 8.30
C THR A 107 -4.74 14.18 9.37
N VAL A 108 -4.55 15.50 9.38
CA VAL A 108 -3.73 16.21 10.36
C VAL A 108 -4.55 17.29 11.05
N ASP A 109 -4.31 17.44 12.34
CA ASP A 109 -4.73 18.56 13.17
C ASP A 109 -3.49 19.18 13.80
N SER A 110 -3.65 20.21 14.64
CA SER A 110 -2.50 20.87 15.30
C SER A 110 -1.67 19.93 16.19
N GLN A 111 -2.30 18.92 16.81
CA GLN A 111 -1.65 18.04 17.79
C GLN A 111 -1.68 16.55 17.47
N THR A 112 -2.51 16.13 16.51
CA THR A 112 -2.73 14.72 16.20
C THR A 112 -2.73 14.48 14.71
N TRP A 113 -2.39 13.26 14.31
CA TRP A 113 -2.51 12.81 12.94
C TRP A 113 -3.02 11.38 12.87
N SER A 114 -3.74 11.09 11.79
CA SER A 114 -4.18 9.73 11.44
C SER A 114 -3.86 9.46 9.98
N LEU A 115 -3.14 8.38 9.73
CA LEU A 115 -2.77 7.93 8.39
C LEU A 115 -3.48 6.62 8.09
N LYS A 116 -4.38 6.66 7.12
CA LYS A 116 -5.10 5.49 6.63
C LYS A 116 -4.54 5.08 5.27
N ALA A 117 -4.33 3.78 5.05
CA ALA A 117 -4.05 3.24 3.72
C ALA A 117 -5.20 2.32 3.30
N GLU A 118 -5.98 2.76 2.31
CA GLU A 118 -7.09 1.99 1.75
C GLU A 118 -6.61 1.17 0.56
N SER A 119 -6.77 -0.15 0.63
CA SER A 119 -6.49 -1.04 -0.50
C SER A 119 -7.58 -0.93 -1.57
N GLN A 120 -7.17 -0.86 -2.84
CA GLN A 120 -8.10 -0.99 -3.98
C GLN A 120 -8.53 -2.44 -4.24
N ASN A 121 -7.78 -3.42 -3.71
CA ASN A 121 -8.16 -4.83 -3.80
C ASN A 121 -8.99 -5.22 -2.55
N PRO A 122 -10.24 -5.71 -2.72
CA PRO A 122 -11.12 -6.07 -1.60
C PRO A 122 -10.62 -7.28 -0.80
N ARG A 123 -9.69 -8.07 -1.36
CA ARG A 123 -9.07 -9.21 -0.67
C ARG A 123 -7.86 -8.81 0.18
N ASN A 124 -7.37 -7.59 0.05
CA ASN A 124 -6.22 -7.11 0.82
C ASN A 124 -6.68 -6.34 2.06
N TYR A 125 -5.76 -6.18 3.02
CA TYR A 125 -6.03 -5.38 4.21
C TYR A 125 -5.91 -3.88 3.89
N SER A 126 -6.70 -3.08 4.59
CA SER A 126 -6.50 -1.64 4.74
C SER A 126 -5.91 -1.37 6.13
N LEU A 127 -5.10 -0.33 6.23
CA LEU A 127 -4.26 -0.04 7.39
C LEU A 127 -4.65 1.31 8.01
N LEU A 128 -4.42 1.44 9.31
CA LEU A 128 -4.47 2.70 10.05
C LEU A 128 -3.24 2.79 10.94
N MET A 129 -2.65 3.98 11.00
CA MET A 129 -1.66 4.39 11.98
C MET A 129 -2.02 5.76 12.53
N THR A 130 -1.87 5.98 13.83
CA THR A 130 -2.13 7.28 14.45
C THR A 130 -0.91 7.80 15.21
N SER A 131 -0.91 9.10 15.50
CA SER A 131 0.09 9.75 16.35
C SER A 131 0.14 9.21 17.79
N THR A 132 -0.94 8.55 18.24
CA THR A 132 -1.03 7.91 19.56
C THR A 132 -0.41 6.50 19.58
N GLY A 133 0.05 5.99 18.44
CA GLY A 133 0.71 4.69 18.32
C GLY A 133 -0.22 3.53 17.96
N LEU A 134 -1.52 3.77 17.75
CA LEU A 134 -2.43 2.73 17.26
C LEU A 134 -1.98 2.30 15.86
N LYS A 135 -1.76 1.00 15.67
CA LYS A 135 -1.51 0.37 14.38
C LYS A 135 -2.46 -0.80 14.22
N CYS A 136 -3.39 -0.67 13.29
CA CYS A 136 -4.37 -1.71 13.06
C CYS A 136 -4.63 -1.90 11.57
N LYS A 137 -5.04 -3.11 11.21
CA LYS A 137 -5.39 -3.50 9.86
C LYS A 137 -6.75 -4.20 9.86
N THR A 138 -7.51 -4.00 8.80
CA THR A 138 -8.82 -4.66 8.63
C THR A 138 -9.12 -4.91 7.16
N LYS A 139 -9.95 -5.92 6.88
CA LYS A 139 -10.48 -6.18 5.54
C LYS A 139 -11.73 -5.35 5.23
N THR A 140 -12.29 -4.65 6.21
CA THR A 140 -13.50 -3.83 6.06
C THR A 140 -13.13 -2.34 6.09
N PRO A 141 -12.69 -1.74 4.96
CA PRO A 141 -12.22 -0.35 4.94
C PRO A 141 -13.28 0.67 5.39
N ALA A 142 -14.57 0.37 5.18
CA ALA A 142 -15.68 1.21 5.61
C ALA A 142 -15.74 1.43 7.13
N ASN A 143 -15.16 0.52 7.93
CA ASN A 143 -15.14 0.62 9.38
C ASN A 143 -13.94 1.39 9.93
N ILE A 144 -13.00 1.81 9.07
CA ILE A 144 -11.83 2.57 9.49
C ILE A 144 -12.19 4.04 9.69
N THR A 145 -12.07 4.51 10.92
CA THR A 145 -12.13 5.92 11.28
C THR A 145 -10.72 6.46 11.53
N ASN A 146 -10.57 7.75 11.83
CA ASN A 146 -9.28 8.35 12.17
C ASN A 146 -8.67 7.79 13.48
N GLN A 147 -9.44 7.02 14.26
CA GLN A 147 -9.05 6.57 15.61
C GLN A 147 -9.24 5.06 15.84
N SER A 148 -9.82 4.31 14.89
CA SER A 148 -10.10 2.89 15.05
C SER A 148 -10.24 2.17 13.71
N CYS A 149 -9.92 0.88 13.67
CA CYS A 149 -10.16 -0.02 12.53
C CYS A 149 -11.50 -0.78 12.63
N GLY A 150 -12.39 -0.42 13.55
CA GLY A 150 -13.65 -1.10 13.80
C GLY A 150 -13.52 -2.27 14.78
N LEU A 151 -14.45 -3.22 14.74
CA LEU A 151 -14.52 -4.34 15.70
C LEU A 151 -13.73 -5.59 15.26
N ALA A 152 -13.53 -5.78 13.95
CA ALA A 152 -12.80 -6.90 13.38
C ALA A 152 -11.48 -6.42 12.78
N PHE A 153 -10.54 -6.07 13.66
CA PHE A 153 -9.20 -5.64 13.30
C PHE A 153 -8.14 -6.55 13.91
N GLU A 154 -6.97 -6.52 13.27
CA GLU A 154 -5.74 -7.12 13.78
C GLU A 154 -4.72 -6.01 13.99
N GLU A 155 -3.82 -6.15 14.96
CA GLU A 155 -2.64 -5.30 15.08
C GLU A 155 -1.58 -5.69 14.03
N TRP A 156 -0.69 -4.75 13.70
CA TRP A 156 0.41 -4.99 12.75
C TRP A 156 1.65 -4.17 13.06
#